data_AF-A0A521XZV3-F1
#
_entry.id   AF-A0A521XZV3-F1
#
_cell.length_a   1.000
_cell.length_b   1.000
_cell.length_c   1.000
_cell.angle_alpha   90.00
_cell.angle_beta   90.00
_cell.angle_gamma   90.00
#
_symmetry.space_group_name_H-M   'P 1'
#
loop_
_entity.id
_entity.type
_entity.pdbx_description
1 polymer ?
#
loop_
_entity_poly.entity_id
_entity_poly.type
_entity_poly.pdbx_seq_one_letter_code
_entity_poly.pdbx_strand_id
1 'polypeptide(L)'
;MTKGPSLQDPFLNSLRKEKIPVSIYLVNGIKLQGVIESFDQFVVLLKNTVSQMVYKHAISTIVPARNISSPFEYNNGNGNKYGGNNGSSGNGNKSGSHDE
;
A
#
# COMPACT_ATOMS: atom_id res chain seq x y z
N MET A 1 16.80 20.10 14.33
CA MET A 1 16.82 19.22 13.14
C MET A 1 15.41 19.15 12.61
N THR A 2 15.15 19.75 11.45
CA THR A 2 13.86 19.62 10.76
C THR A 2 13.73 18.16 10.32
N LYS A 3 12.98 17.36 11.09
CA LYS A 3 12.65 16.00 10.67
C LYS A 3 11.90 16.14 9.35
N GLY A 4 12.43 15.57 8.28
CA GLY A 4 11.69 15.41 7.03
C GLY A 4 10.33 14.75 7.30
N PRO A 5 9.40 14.78 6.34
CA PRO A 5 8.07 14.21 6.52
C PRO A 5 8.18 12.78 7.10
N SER A 6 7.49 12.55 8.22
CA SER A 6 7.54 11.29 8.97
C SER A 6 7.06 10.14 8.08
N LEU A 7 7.93 9.15 7.83
CA LEU A 7 7.61 7.95 7.04
C LEU A 7 6.56 7.06 7.74
N GLN A 8 6.55 7.09 9.07
CA GLN A 8 5.84 6.10 9.89
C GLN A 8 4.32 6.19 9.75
N ASP A 9 3.73 7.36 9.94
CA ASP A 9 2.28 7.49 9.96
C ASP A 9 1.64 7.25 8.58
N PRO A 10 2.18 7.79 7.46
CA PRO A 10 1.69 7.45 6.13
C PRO A 10 1.77 5.96 5.85
N PHE A 11 2.88 5.30 6.22
CA PHE A 11 3.06 3.86 6.04
C PHE A 11 2.00 3.06 6.81
N LEU A 12 1.87 3.29 8.12
CA LEU A 12 0.89 2.58 8.96
C LEU A 12 -0.56 2.88 8.54
N ASN A 13 -0.83 4.10 8.10
CA ASN A 13 -2.16 4.49 7.63
C ASN A 13 -2.55 3.81 6.32
N SER A 14 -1.62 3.65 5.37
CA SER A 14 -1.88 2.88 4.14
C SER A 14 -2.22 1.43 4.45
N LEU A 15 -1.42 0.78 5.32
CA LEU A 15 -1.66 -0.59 5.76
C LEU A 15 -3.03 -0.75 6.42
N ARG A 16 -3.41 0.19 7.28
CA ARG A 16 -4.70 0.23 7.96
C ARG A 16 -5.88 0.43 7.01
N LYS A 17 -5.82 1.46 6.16
CA LYS A 17 -6.91 1.82 5.23
C LYS A 17 -7.20 0.70 4.24
N GLU A 18 -6.15 0.10 3.68
CA GLU A 18 -6.27 -0.96 2.68
C GLU A 18 -6.42 -2.36 3.28
N LYS A 19 -6.45 -2.47 4.62
CA LYS A 19 -6.50 -3.74 5.37
C LYS A 19 -5.47 -4.74 4.86
N ILE A 20 -4.24 -4.27 4.62
CA ILE A 20 -3.15 -5.11 4.13
C ILE A 20 -2.74 -6.09 5.25
N PRO A 21 -2.72 -7.41 5.00
CA PRO A 21 -2.15 -8.35 5.95
C PRO A 21 -0.68 -8.03 6.18
N VAL A 22 -0.26 -8.01 7.45
CA VAL A 22 1.11 -7.72 7.87
C VAL A 22 1.67 -8.86 8.71
N SER A 23 3.00 -9.02 8.63
CA SER A 23 3.79 -9.74 9.62
C SER A 23 4.55 -8.71 10.46
N ILE A 24 4.32 -8.71 11.76
CA ILE A 24 5.05 -7.88 12.73
C ILE A 24 6.04 -8.79 13.44
N TYR A 25 7.33 -8.51 13.31
CA TYR A 25 8.37 -9.19 14.05
C TYR A 25 8.69 -8.38 15.29
N LEU A 26 8.72 -9.05 16.43
CA LEU A 26 9.10 -8.46 17.70
C LEU A 26 10.61 -8.52 17.90
N VAL A 27 11.13 -7.71 18.81
CA VAL A 27 12.57 -7.67 19.16
C VAL A 27 13.09 -9.00 19.71
N ASN A 28 12.21 -9.81 20.32
CA ASN A 28 12.54 -11.15 20.81
C ASN A 28 12.41 -12.25 19.74
N GLY A 29 12.11 -11.88 18.48
CA GLY A 29 11.97 -12.81 17.35
C GLY A 29 10.58 -13.41 17.16
N ILE A 30 9.62 -13.17 18.07
CA ILE A 30 8.24 -13.63 17.88
C ILE A 30 7.61 -12.92 16.67
N LYS A 31 6.90 -13.68 15.85
CA LYS A 31 6.15 -13.18 14.69
C LYS A 31 4.66 -13.12 14.99
N LEU A 32 4.07 -11.94 14.88
CA LEU A 32 2.63 -11.73 14.90
C LEU A 32 2.12 -11.51 13.47
N GLN A 33 0.91 -11.99 13.18
CA GLN A 33 0.27 -11.82 11.89
C GLN A 33 -1.15 -11.32 12.06
N GLY A 34 -1.58 -10.45 11.16
CA GLY A 34 -2.92 -9.86 11.20
C GLY A 34 -3.03 -8.65 10.28
N VAL A 35 -4.01 -7.79 10.54
CA VAL A 35 -4.18 -6.49 9.88
C VAL A 35 -4.10 -5.37 10.92
N ILE A 36 -3.57 -4.21 10.53
CA ILE A 36 -3.54 -3.05 11.42
C ILE A 36 -4.95 -2.47 11.49
N GLU A 37 -5.56 -2.49 12.68
CA GLU A 37 -6.89 -1.94 12.95
C GLU A 37 -6.80 -0.45 13.26
N SER A 38 -5.87 -0.07 14.14
CA SER A 38 -5.56 1.32 14.52
C SER A 38 -4.13 1.43 15.03
N PHE A 39 -3.64 2.66 15.22
CA PHE A 39 -2.35 2.93 15.84
C PHE A 39 -2.35 4.35 16.42
N ASP A 40 -1.46 4.59 17.38
CA ASP A 40 -1.15 5.92 17.89
C ASP A 40 0.38 6.12 17.88
N GLN A 41 0.88 7.08 18.67
CA GLN A 41 2.31 7.35 18.79
C GLN A 41 3.12 6.16 19.33
N PHE A 42 2.57 5.33 20.21
CA PHE A 42 3.30 4.32 20.99
C PHE A 42 2.86 2.87 20.71
N VAL A 43 1.66 2.64 20.23
CA VAL A 43 1.08 1.31 20.02
C VAL A 43 0.49 1.12 18.63
N VAL A 44 0.36 -0.15 18.24
CA VAL A 44 -0.38 -0.62 17.07
C VAL A 44 -1.41 -1.64 17.55
N LEU A 45 -2.66 -1.50 17.12
CA LEU A 45 -3.69 -2.49 17.35
C LEU A 45 -3.71 -3.45 16.14
N LEU A 46 -3.31 -4.70 16.38
CA LEU A 46 -3.24 -5.75 15.38
C LEU A 46 -4.45 -6.68 15.52
N LYS A 47 -5.22 -6.86 14.45
CA LYS A 47 -6.37 -7.76 14.41
C LYS A 47 -6.02 -9.07 13.71
N ASN A 48 -6.22 -10.19 14.41
CA ASN A 48 -6.35 -11.53 13.83
C ASN A 48 -7.74 -12.10 14.18
N THR A 49 -7.82 -13.20 14.92
CA THR A 49 -9.03 -13.64 15.63
C THR A 49 -9.49 -12.60 16.67
N VAL A 50 -8.55 -12.01 17.41
CA VAL A 50 -8.80 -10.97 18.40
C VAL A 50 -8.03 -9.70 18.05
N SER A 51 -8.41 -8.58 18.68
CA SER A 51 -7.64 -7.33 18.59
C SER A 51 -6.64 -7.33 19.74
N GLN A 52 -5.36 -7.21 19.43
CA GLN A 52 -4.28 -7.17 20.41
C GLN A 52 -3.48 -5.87 20.26
N MET A 53 -3.12 -5.27 21.38
CA MET A 53 -2.28 -4.07 21.41
C MET A 53 -0.81 -4.48 21.44
N VAL A 54 -0.01 -3.92 20.52
CA VAL A 54 1.42 -4.17 20.41
C VAL A 54 2.17 -2.85 20.60
N TYR A 55 3.05 -2.79 21.60
CA TYR A 55 3.89 -1.61 21.83
C TYR A 55 4.99 -1.52 20.79
N LYS A 56 5.18 -0.32 20.21
CA LYS A 56 6.19 -0.09 19.15
C LYS A 56 7.62 -0.36 19.61
N HIS A 57 7.95 -0.17 20.88
CA HIS A 57 9.29 -0.47 21.40
C HIS A 57 9.63 -1.97 21.35
N ALA A 58 8.60 -2.83 21.30
CA ALA A 58 8.76 -4.27 21.20
C ALA A 58 8.79 -4.75 19.74
N ILE A 59 8.50 -3.88 18.77
CA ILE A 59 8.48 -4.21 17.34
C ILE A 59 9.86 -3.97 16.74
N SER A 60 10.41 -4.97 16.06
CA SER A 60 11.63 -4.81 15.26
C SER A 60 11.31 -4.40 13.83
N THR A 61 10.36 -5.08 13.17
CA THR A 61 9.98 -4.81 11.78
C THR A 61 8.51 -5.09 11.50
N ILE A 62 7.95 -4.37 10.52
CA ILE A 62 6.59 -4.60 9.99
C ILE A 62 6.73 -4.86 8.49
N VAL A 63 6.28 -6.03 8.03
CA VAL A 63 6.39 -6.47 6.64
C VAL A 63 4.99 -6.67 6.07
N PRO A 64 4.58 -5.93 5.03
CA PRO A 64 3.28 -6.12 4.39
C PRO A 64 3.30 -7.34 3.46
N ALA A 65 2.16 -8.02 3.33
CA ALA A 65 2.01 -9.18 2.45
C ALA A 65 2.03 -8.82 0.95
N ARG A 66 1.84 -7.54 0.63
CA ARG A 66 1.98 -6.97 -0.71
C ARG A 66 2.59 -5.58 -0.61
N ASN A 67 3.24 -5.13 -1.68
CA ASN A 67 3.77 -3.78 -1.74
C ASN A 67 2.63 -2.75 -1.57
N ILE A 68 2.91 -1.71 -0.79
CA ILE A 68 2.10 -0.51 -0.77
C ILE A 68 2.50 0.37 -1.95
N SER A 69 1.53 1.00 -2.62
CA SER A 69 1.84 2.11 -3.51
C SER A 69 2.52 3.17 -2.65
N SER A 70 3.71 3.61 -3.04
CA SER A 70 4.53 4.47 -2.18
C SER A 70 3.74 5.73 -1.84
N PRO A 71 3.47 6.00 -0.54
CA PRO A 71 2.98 7.31 -0.13
C PRO A 71 3.98 8.44 -0.43
N PHE A 72 5.19 8.05 -0.84
CA PHE A 72 6.37 8.87 -1.08
C PHE A 72 6.71 9.01 -2.56
N GLU A 73 5.74 8.87 -3.49
CA GLU A 73 5.96 9.43 -4.81
C GLU A 73 6.19 10.94 -4.63
N TYR A 74 7.45 11.33 -4.52
CA TYR A 74 7.89 12.67 -4.84
C TYR A 74 7.37 12.93 -6.25
N ASN A 75 6.56 13.96 -6.40
CA ASN A 75 6.16 14.52 -7.69
C ASN A 75 7.42 15.03 -8.39
N ASN A 76 8.23 14.12 -8.94
CA ASN A 76 9.32 14.44 -9.84
C ASN A 76 8.73 14.27 -11.23
N GLY A 77 8.39 15.39 -11.87
CA GLY A 77 7.63 15.46 -13.12
C GLY A 77 8.30 14.76 -14.29
N ASN A 78 8.20 13.43 -14.35
CA ASN A 78 8.46 12.60 -15.52
C ASN A 78 7.65 11.31 -15.42
N GLY A 79 6.34 11.44 -15.69
CA GLY A 79 5.44 10.31 -15.81
C GLY A 79 5.72 9.50 -17.07
N ASN A 80 6.63 8.52 -16.98
CA ASN A 80 6.68 7.43 -17.94
C ASN A 80 5.42 6.57 -17.75
N LYS A 81 4.41 6.84 -18.60
CA LYS A 81 3.22 6.00 -18.78
C LYS A 81 3.65 4.63 -19.31
N TYR A 82 3.71 3.64 -18.43
CA TYR A 82 3.59 2.23 -18.80
C TYR A 82 2.49 1.59 -17.97
N GLY A 83 1.43 1.16 -18.66
CA GLY A 83 0.28 0.47 -18.07
C GLY A 83 -1.00 0.71 -18.84
N GLY A 84 -0.97 0.48 -20.15
CA GLY A 84 -2.16 0.50 -20.99
C GLY A 84 -3.05 -0.70 -20.71
N ASN A 85 -4.33 -0.45 -20.49
CA ASN A 85 -5.39 -1.33 -20.98
C ASN A 85 -6.73 -0.59 -20.92
N ASN A 86 -7.25 -0.21 -22.08
CA ASN A 86 -8.68 -0.01 -22.29
C ASN A 86 -8.98 -0.44 -23.73
N GLY A 87 -9.29 -1.73 -23.88
CA GLY A 87 -10.01 -2.22 -25.04
C GLY A 87 -11.45 -1.74 -24.96
N SER A 88 -11.87 -0.91 -25.91
CA SER A 88 -13.12 -1.04 -26.67
C SER A 88 -13.37 0.26 -27.42
N SER A 89 -13.04 0.30 -28.70
CA SER A 89 -13.66 1.24 -29.63
C SER A 89 -13.91 0.49 -30.94
N GLY A 90 -15.20 0.29 -31.20
CA GLY A 90 -15.71 -0.41 -32.37
C GLY A 90 -15.28 0.28 -33.66
N ASN A 91 -14.84 -0.57 -34.59
CA ASN A 91 -14.26 -0.21 -35.87
C ASN A 91 -15.30 0.46 -36.79
N GLY A 92 -15.01 1.67 -37.26
CA GLY A 92 -15.75 2.33 -38.33
C GLY A 92 -15.29 1.81 -39.69
N ASN A 93 -16.17 1.10 -40.40
CA ASN A 93 -15.91 0.67 -41.78
C ASN A 93 -15.94 1.88 -42.74
N LYS A 94 -14.88 2.01 -43.53
CA LYS A 94 -14.81 2.86 -44.73
C LYS A 94 -14.10 2.11 -45.86
N SER A 95 -14.42 2.54 -47.10
CA SER A 95 -13.99 2.07 -48.43
C SER A 95 -14.73 0.82 -48.94
N GLY A 96 -15.37 0.76 -50.12
CA GLY A 96 -15.46 1.68 -51.26
C GLY A 96 -14.85 1.05 -52.52
N SER A 97 -15.67 0.68 -53.50
CA SER A 97 -15.34 0.43 -54.93
C SER A 97 -16.63 0.10 -55.70
N HIS A 98 -17.05 0.92 -56.68
CA HIS A 98 -17.00 0.65 -58.12
C HIS A 98 -17.75 -0.64 -58.55
N ASP A 99 -18.93 -0.50 -59.20
CA ASP A 99 -19.13 -0.69 -60.65
C ASP A 99 -20.63 -0.74 -61.02
N GLU A 100 -20.92 -0.22 -62.23
CA GLU A 100 -22.19 -0.11 -63.01
C GLU A 100 -23.32 0.85 -62.58
#